data_AF-A0A0Q6NYL7-F1
#
_entry.id   AF-A0A0Q6NYL7-F1
#
_cell.length_a   1.000
_cell.length_b   1.000
_cell.length_c   1.000
_cell.angle_alpha   90.00
_cell.angle_beta   90.00
_cell.angle_gamma   90.00
#
_symmetry.space_group_name_H-M   'P 1'
#
loop_
_entity.id
_entity.type
_entity.pdbx_description
1 polymer ?
#
loop_
_entity_poly.entity_id
_entity_poly.type
_entity_poly.pdbx_seq_one_letter_code
_entity_poly.pdbx_strand_id
1 'polypeptide(L)' 'MLGTHPYPQQQWRCAFVAEWARLAEGCADAAQTAEAAAELYARYGARNPTEVAREEWGGPAE' A
#
# COMPACT_ATOMS: atom_id res chain seq x y z
N MET A 1 -18.71 9.66 6.38
CA MET A 1 -17.72 10.71 6.08
C MET A 1 -16.74 10.12 5.08
N LEU A 2 -16.80 10.52 3.81
CA LEU A 2 -15.77 10.14 2.84
C LEU A 2 -14.50 10.87 3.26
N GLY A 3 -13.52 10.15 3.79
CA GLY A 3 -12.23 10.73 4.16
C GLY A 3 -11.61 11.37 2.93
N THR A 4 -11.20 12.63 3.04
CA THR A 4 -10.56 13.34 1.93
C THR A 4 -9.20 12.69 1.69
N HIS A 5 -9.12 11.80 0.71
CA HIS A 5 -7.87 11.16 0.32
C HIS A 5 -6.99 12.21 -0.38
N PRO A 6 -5.80 12.55 0.17
CA PRO A 6 -4.91 13.53 -0.43
C PRO A 6 -4.29 13.02 -1.74
N TYR A 7 -4.37 11.71 -1.99
CA TYR A 7 -3.90 11.07 -3.21
C TYR A 7 -5.06 10.45 -3.97
N PRO A 8 -5.14 10.62 -5.31
CA PRO A 8 -5.99 9.79 -6.15
C PRO A 8 -5.68 8.31 -5.91
N GLN A 9 -6.72 7.47 -5.83
CA GLN A 9 -6.59 6.04 -5.51
C GLN A 9 -5.52 5.33 -6.35
N GLN A 10 -5.47 5.60 -7.65
CA GLN A 10 -4.49 4.96 -8.53
C GLN A 10 -3.06 5.38 -8.21
N GLN A 11 -2.82 6.66 -7.89
CA GLN A 11 -1.49 7.14 -7.50
C GLN A 11 -1.03 6.51 -6.19
N TRP A 12 -1.94 6.43 -5.21
CA TRP A 12 -1.66 5.78 -3.92
C TRP A 12 -1.29 4.31 -4.10
N ARG A 13 -2.11 3.56 -4.86
CA ARG A 13 -1.88 2.12 -5.12
C ARG A 13 -0.57 1.87 -5.86
N CYS A 14 -0.25 2.66 -6.87
CA CYS A 14 1.02 2.52 -7.60
C CYS A 14 2.22 2.73 -6.68
N ALA A 15 2.19 3.74 -5.81
CA ALA A 15 3.27 4.00 -4.86
C ALA A 15 3.40 2.89 -3.80
N PHE A 16 2.27 2.34 -3.33
CA PHE A 16 2.26 1.20 -2.41
C PHE A 16 2.88 -0.05 -3.06
N VAL A 17 2.40 -0.43 -4.26
CA VAL A 17 2.88 -1.61 -4.99
C VAL A 17 4.38 -1.49 -5.31
N ALA A 18 4.84 -0.30 -5.69
CA ALA A 18 6.25 -0.06 -5.97
C ALA A 18 7.14 -0.25 -4.72
N GLU A 19 6.71 0.27 -3.56
CA GLU A 19 7.47 0.06 -2.31
C GLU A 19 7.40 -1.40 -1.85
N TRP A 20 6.24 -2.05 -1.97
CA TRP A 20 6.09 -3.47 -1.64
C TRP A 20 6.98 -4.37 -2.49
N ALA A 21 7.03 -4.12 -3.81
CA ALA A 21 7.92 -4.83 -4.71
C ALA A 21 9.40 -4.59 -4.36
N ARG A 22 9.77 -3.37 -3.95
CA ARG A 22 11.13 -3.06 -3.48
C ARG A 22 11.48 -3.82 -2.21
N LEU A 23 10.57 -3.90 -1.24
CA LEU A 23 10.75 -4.62 0.02
C LEU A 23 10.84 -6.14 -0.19
N ALA A 24 10.07 -6.66 -1.14
CA ALA A 24 10.10 -8.06 -1.55
C ALA A 24 11.26 -8.41 -2.50
N GLU A 25 12.18 -7.49 -2.77
CA GLU A 25 13.29 -7.65 -3.74
C GLU A 25 12.83 -8.10 -5.14
N GLY A 26 11.62 -7.70 -5.53
CA GLY A 26 11.00 -8.08 -6.81
C GLY A 26 10.29 -9.44 -6.82
N CYS A 27 10.25 -10.16 -5.69
CA CYS A 27 9.57 -11.45 -5.57
C CYS A 27 8.07 -11.36 -5.25
N ALA A 28 7.52 -10.14 -5.08
CA ALA A 28 6.10 -9.96 -4.82
C ALA A 28 5.26 -10.25 -6.07
N ASP A 29 4.18 -11.00 -5.91
CA ASP A 29 3.16 -11.15 -6.94
C ASP A 29 2.42 -9.81 -7.14
N ALA A 30 2.47 -9.28 -8.36
CA ALA A 30 1.93 -7.96 -8.66
C ALA A 30 0.39 -7.91 -8.57
N ALA A 31 -0.30 -9.01 -8.90
CA ALA A 31 -1.76 -9.06 -8.85
C ALA A 31 -2.25 -9.09 -7.40
N GLN A 32 -1.66 -9.95 -6.57
CA GLN A 32 -1.94 -10.05 -5.15
C GLN A 32 -1.61 -8.74 -4.42
N THR A 33 -0.47 -8.11 -4.76
CA THR A 33 -0.08 -6.82 -4.17
C THR A 33 -1.05 -5.70 -4.56
N ALA A 34 -1.54 -5.71 -5.81
CA ALA A 34 -2.50 -4.71 -6.28
C ALA A 34 -3.89 -4.84 -5.65
N GLU A 35 -4.29 -6.07 -5.30
CA GLU A 35 -5.51 -6.37 -4.54
C GLU A 35 -5.38 -5.89 -3.09
N ALA A 36 -4.29 -6.24 -2.40
CA ALA A 36 -3.98 -5.75 -1.06
C ALA A 36 -3.95 -4.21 -0.99
N ALA A 37 -3.35 -3.56 -2.00
CA ALA A 37 -3.32 -2.11 -2.09
C ALA A 37 -4.72 -1.48 -2.23
N ALA A 38 -5.67 -2.17 -2.87
CA ALA A 38 -7.04 -1.70 -3.00
C ALA A 38 -7.79 -1.76 -1.66
N GLU A 39 -7.62 -2.84 -0.90
CA GLU A 39 -8.20 -3.00 0.43
C GLU A 39 -7.61 -1.98 1.43
N LEU A 40 -6.28 -1.83 1.43
CA LEU A 40 -5.57 -0.90 2.31
C LEU A 40 -5.90 0.56 1.99
N TYR A 41 -6.16 0.92 0.73
CA TYR A 41 -6.55 2.28 0.38
C TYR A 41 -7.87 2.72 1.05
N ALA A 42 -8.84 1.81 1.19
CA ALA A 42 -10.11 2.12 1.85
C ALA A 42 -9.91 2.53 3.32
N ARG A 43 -8.88 1.99 3.98
CA ARG A 43 -8.57 2.23 5.39
C ARG A 43 -7.52 3.33 5.61
N TYR A 44 -6.51 3.39 4.74
CA TYR A 44 -5.30 4.18 4.91
C TYR A 44 -5.02 5.15 3.78
N GLY A 45 -5.94 5.34 2.83
CA GLY A 45 -5.68 6.20 1.66
C GLY A 45 -5.46 7.69 2.00
N ALA A 46 -5.65 8.09 3.27
CA ALA A 46 -5.25 9.40 3.78
C ALA A 46 -3.77 9.48 4.21
N ARG A 47 -3.09 8.33 4.37
CA ARG A 47 -1.70 8.18 4.81
C ARG A 47 -0.76 8.02 3.62
N ASN A 48 0.53 8.17 3.86
CA ASN A 48 1.56 7.94 2.85
C ASN A 48 1.60 6.44 2.46
N PRO A 49 1.41 6.08 1.19
CA PRO A 49 1.40 4.68 0.74
C PRO A 49 2.72 3.94 1.01
N THR A 50 3.86 4.63 0.96
CA THR A 50 5.18 4.05 1.22
C THR A 50 5.36 3.71 2.69
N GLU A 51 4.88 4.56 3.60
CA GLU A 51 4.93 4.26 5.04
C GLU A 51 4.02 3.08 5.37
N VAL A 52 2.79 3.06 4.82
CA VAL A 52 1.86 1.95 4.99
C VAL A 52 2.47 0.64 4.46
N ALA A 53 3.10 0.65 3.29
CA ALA A 53 3.78 -0.54 2.76
C ALA A 53 4.88 -1.07 3.70
N ARG A 54 5.68 -0.18 4.31
CA ARG A 54 6.71 -0.57 5.27
C ARG A 54 6.15 -1.10 6.58
N GLU A 55 5.08 -0.48 7.09
CA GLU A 55 4.40 -0.91 8.30
C GLU A 55 3.72 -2.27 8.12
N GLU A 56 3.04 -2.48 6.99
CA GLU A 56 2.36 -3.75 6.70
C GLU A 56 3.38 -4.86 6.34
N TRP A 57 4.54 -4.52 5.76
CA TRP A 57 5.63 -5.47 5.51
C TRP A 57 6.41 -5.84 6.78
N GLY A 58 6.69 -4.84 7.61
CA GLY A 58 7.50 -4.94 8.83
C GLY A 58 6.68 -4.99 10.11
N GLY A 59 5.37 -5.26 10.03
CA GLY A 59 4.47 -5.31 11.18
C GLY A 59 4.97 -6.28 12.24
N PRO A 60 4.74 -6.01 13.53
CA PRO A 60 5.37 -6.74 14.62
C PRO A 60 5.04 -8.23 14.52
N ALA A 61 6.06 -9.06 14.76
CA ALA A 61 5.85 -10.46 15.09
C ALA A 61 5.12 -10.52 16.45
N GLU A 62 3.80 -10.42 16.44
CA GLU A 62 2.93 -10.65 17.61
C GLU A 62 1.70 -11.49 17.21
#